data_AF-A0AA97GVA3-F1
#
_entry.id   AF-A0AA97GVA3-F1
#
_cell.length_a   1.000
_cell.length_b   1.000
_cell.length_c   1.000
_cell.angle_alpha   90.00
_cell.angle_beta   90.00
_cell.angle_gamma   90.00
#
_symmetry.space_group_name_H-M   'P 1'
#
loop_
_entity.id
_entity.type
_entity.pdbx_description
1 polymer ?
#
loop_
_entity_poly.entity_id
_entity_poly.type
_entity_poly.pdbx_seq_one_letter_code
_entity_poly.pdbx_strand_id
1 'polypeptide(L)'
;MDRSDDIESVTVSLMRGAHAVVAGFSPWAVIAVFVVVSRGASTHADEIDLLRTSGYATTGICAVLLISTLVLRRSRPSAAVSYPFAVFWSVIGLLAALIAGRMTLHGMCGDELQLCMPGLLVLNVGVPVALCVTSSVLGSAAVDWNRQR
;
A
#
# COMPACT_ATOMS: atom_id res chain seq x y z
N MET A 1 -20.00 28.61 -19.81
CA MET A 1 -19.18 27.87 -18.83
C MET A 1 -20.16 27.43 -17.77
N ASP A 2 -20.49 26.14 -17.77
CA ASP A 2 -21.66 25.59 -17.10
C ASP A 2 -21.29 25.17 -15.67
N ARG A 3 -22.14 25.47 -14.69
CA ARG A 3 -21.88 25.22 -13.26
C ARG A 3 -21.61 23.74 -12.95
N SER A 4 -22.07 22.84 -13.83
CA SER A 4 -21.80 21.40 -13.77
C SER A 4 -20.33 21.06 -13.98
N ASP A 5 -19.63 21.74 -14.89
CA ASP A 5 -18.22 21.46 -15.21
C ASP A 5 -17.28 21.83 -14.06
N ASP A 6 -17.63 22.88 -13.31
CA ASP A 6 -16.87 23.35 -12.15
C ASP A 6 -16.97 22.36 -10.97
N ILE A 7 -18.15 21.76 -10.75
CA ILE A 7 -18.37 20.79 -9.66
C ILE A 7 -17.61 19.48 -9.95
N GLU A 8 -17.63 19.00 -11.19
CA GLU A 8 -16.89 17.80 -11.60
C GLU A 8 -15.37 18.00 -11.46
N SER A 9 -14.89 19.17 -11.90
CA SER A 9 -13.48 19.60 -11.77
C SER A 9 -12.97 19.59 -10.32
N VAL A 10 -13.73 20.17 -9.39
CA VAL A 10 -13.39 20.21 -7.96
C VAL A 10 -13.41 18.81 -7.36
N THR A 11 -14.42 18.01 -7.69
CA THR A 11 -14.58 16.64 -7.16
C THR A 11 -13.42 15.74 -7.58
N VAL A 12 -13.02 15.76 -8.85
CA VAL A 12 -11.89 14.97 -9.37
C VAL A 12 -10.58 15.38 -8.69
N SER A 13 -10.38 16.69 -8.46
CA SER A 13 -9.20 17.21 -7.77
C SER A 13 -9.12 16.75 -6.31
N LEU A 14 -10.24 16.79 -5.59
CA LEU A 14 -10.35 16.28 -4.22
C LEU A 14 -10.06 14.79 -4.15
N MET A 15 -10.63 13.99 -5.06
CA MET A 15 -10.40 12.54 -5.09
C MET A 15 -8.94 12.19 -5.41
N ARG A 16 -8.25 12.96 -6.26
CA ARG A 16 -6.81 12.80 -6.50
C ARG A 16 -5.98 13.10 -5.27
N GLY A 17 -6.30 14.19 -4.56
CA GLY A 17 -5.67 14.52 -3.29
C GLY A 17 -5.87 13.41 -2.25
N ALA A 18 -7.10 12.94 -2.09
CA ALA A 18 -7.41 11.82 -1.20
C ALA A 18 -6.67 10.53 -1.60
N HIS A 19 -6.61 10.20 -2.90
CA HIS A 19 -5.85 9.05 -3.39
C HIS A 19 -4.36 9.14 -3.04
N ALA A 20 -3.73 10.30 -3.24
CA ALA A 20 -2.32 10.51 -2.91
C ALA A 20 -2.06 10.37 -1.40
N VAL A 21 -2.94 10.92 -0.56
CA VAL A 21 -2.85 10.76 0.90
C VAL A 21 -2.97 9.29 1.28
N VAL A 22 -4.01 8.59 0.82
CA VAL A 22 -4.19 7.16 1.15
C VAL A 22 -3.02 6.33 0.65
N ALA A 23 -2.56 6.53 -0.59
CA ALA A 23 -1.42 5.80 -1.17
C ALA A 23 -0.11 6.05 -0.42
N GLY A 24 0.13 7.28 0.06
CA GLY A 24 1.33 7.62 0.82
C GLY A 24 1.30 7.09 2.25
N PHE A 25 0.14 7.11 2.91
CA PHE A 25 0.02 6.70 4.31
C PHE A 25 -0.28 5.22 4.52
N SER A 26 -0.89 4.53 3.56
CA SER A 26 -1.28 3.14 3.75
C SER A 26 -0.13 2.18 4.08
N PRO A 27 1.09 2.30 3.50
CA PRO A 27 2.20 1.44 3.89
C PRO A 27 2.59 1.64 5.36
N TRP A 28 2.59 2.89 5.83
CA TRP A 28 2.90 3.23 7.23
C TRP A 28 1.82 2.74 8.19
N ALA A 29 0.55 2.82 7.81
CA ALA A 29 -0.55 2.32 8.61
C ALA A 29 -0.42 0.80 8.84
N VAL A 30 -0.09 0.04 7.80
CA VAL A 30 0.13 -1.41 7.92
C VAL A 30 1.32 -1.72 8.82
N ILE A 31 2.46 -1.01 8.65
CA ILE A 31 3.65 -1.19 9.49
C ILE A 31 3.35 -0.83 10.95
N ALA A 32 2.66 0.28 11.19
CA ALA A 32 2.32 0.73 12.54
C ALA A 32 1.38 -0.27 13.25
N VAL A 33 0.33 -0.74 12.56
CA VAL A 33 -0.57 -1.77 13.10
C VAL A 33 0.21 -3.04 13.37
N PHE A 34 1.07 -3.49 12.45
CA PHE A 34 1.91 -4.66 12.66
C PHE A 34 2.78 -4.51 13.92
N VAL A 35 3.50 -3.40 14.09
CA VAL A 35 4.38 -3.15 15.24
C VAL A 35 3.61 -3.05 16.56
N VAL A 36 2.40 -2.48 16.55
CA VAL A 36 1.58 -2.37 17.76
C VAL A 36 1.03 -3.73 18.15
N VAL A 37 0.50 -4.49 17.19
CA VAL A 37 -0.14 -5.79 17.47
C VAL A 37 0.91 -6.86 17.77
N SER A 38 2.08 -6.82 17.13
CA SER A 38 3.16 -7.80 17.38
C SER A 38 3.71 -7.73 18.80
N ARG A 39 3.59 -6.60 19.51
CA ARG A 39 3.95 -6.51 20.94
C ARG A 39 3.10 -7.40 21.84
N GLY A 40 1.90 -7.77 21.40
CA GLY A 40 1.00 -8.68 22.11
C GLY A 40 1.10 -10.13 21.66
N ALA A 41 1.90 -10.43 20.62
CA ALA A 41 2.09 -11.79 20.15
C ALA A 41 2.92 -12.58 21.17
N SER A 42 2.35 -13.67 21.68
CA SER A 42 2.99 -14.49 22.73
C SER A 42 3.71 -15.71 22.19
N THR A 43 3.37 -16.11 20.95
CA THR A 43 3.94 -17.28 20.27
C THR A 43 4.33 -16.95 18.83
N HIS A 44 5.24 -17.75 18.26
CA HIS A 44 5.57 -17.65 16.83
C HIS A 44 4.37 -17.94 15.91
N ALA A 45 3.41 -18.74 16.37
CA ALA A 45 2.18 -18.96 15.63
C ALA A 45 1.35 -17.68 15.50
N ASP A 46 1.28 -16.88 16.58
CA ASP A 46 0.60 -15.58 16.59
C ASP A 46 1.29 -14.59 15.63
N GLU A 47 2.62 -14.56 15.61
CA GLU A 47 3.37 -13.69 14.69
C GLU A 47 3.14 -14.07 13.22
N ILE A 48 3.09 -15.37 12.92
CA ILE A 48 2.86 -15.87 11.56
C ILE A 48 1.43 -15.56 11.10
N ASP A 49 0.44 -15.72 11.98
CA ASP A 49 -0.94 -15.37 11.65
C ASP A 49 -1.10 -13.85 11.48
N LEU A 50 -0.39 -13.05 12.29
CA LEU A 50 -0.34 -11.59 12.14
C LEU A 50 0.29 -11.16 10.80
N LEU A 51 1.36 -11.83 10.39
CA LEU A 51 1.99 -11.57 9.09
C LEU A 51 1.11 -11.98 7.91
N ARG A 52 0.40 -13.10 8.05
CA ARG A 52 -0.56 -13.55 7.05
C ARG A 52 -1.73 -12.58 6.90
N THR A 53 -2.33 -12.17 8.02
CA THR A 53 -3.45 -11.22 8.03
C THR A 53 -3.03 -9.85 7.51
N SER A 54 -1.87 -9.32 7.92
CA SER A 54 -1.32 -8.07 7.37
C SER A 54 -0.98 -8.16 5.88
N GLY A 55 -0.52 -9.32 5.39
CA GLY A 55 -0.33 -9.58 3.96
C GLY A 55 -1.63 -9.49 3.17
N TYR A 56 -2.70 -10.16 3.61
CA TYR A 56 -4.02 -10.04 2.97
C TYR A 56 -4.61 -8.64 3.06
N ALA A 57 -4.44 -7.95 4.19
CA ALA A 57 -4.85 -6.55 4.32
C ALA A 57 -4.12 -5.66 3.30
N THR A 58 -2.81 -5.89 3.11
CA THR A 58 -2.01 -5.19 2.08
C THR A 58 -2.54 -5.46 0.69
N THR A 59 -2.88 -6.71 0.35
CA THR A 59 -3.52 -7.05 -0.93
C THR A 59 -4.82 -6.28 -1.14
N GLY A 60 -5.68 -6.21 -0.11
CA GLY A 60 -6.93 -5.45 -0.16
C GLY A 60 -6.71 -3.95 -0.40
N ILE A 61 -5.77 -3.34 0.33
CA ILE A 61 -5.39 -1.93 0.14
C ILE A 61 -4.88 -1.69 -1.28
N CYS A 62 -3.99 -2.54 -1.79
CA CYS A 62 -3.47 -2.44 -3.15
C CYS A 62 -4.58 -2.57 -4.21
N ALA A 63 -5.57 -3.43 -4.00
CA ALA A 63 -6.72 -3.56 -4.90
C ALA A 63 -7.57 -2.28 -4.93
N VAL A 64 -7.84 -1.68 -3.75
CA VAL A 64 -8.56 -0.40 -3.65
C VAL A 64 -7.79 0.72 -4.34
N LEU A 65 -6.47 0.81 -4.10
CA LEU A 65 -5.61 1.80 -4.74
C LEU A 65 -5.57 1.59 -6.26
N LEU A 66 -5.45 0.35 -6.74
CA LEU A 66 -5.49 0.03 -8.16
C LEU A 66 -6.81 0.48 -8.81
N ILE A 67 -7.96 0.12 -8.23
CA ILE A 67 -9.27 0.53 -8.72
C ILE A 67 -9.38 2.06 -8.74
N SER A 68 -8.97 2.71 -7.65
CA SER A 68 -8.97 4.17 -7.54
C SER A 68 -8.09 4.81 -8.61
N THR A 69 -6.88 4.27 -8.87
CA THR A 69 -6.01 4.73 -9.95
C THR A 69 -6.69 4.57 -11.32
N LEU A 70 -7.32 3.42 -11.60
CA LEU A 70 -8.00 3.19 -12.88
C LEU A 70 -9.21 4.11 -13.10
N VAL A 71 -10.01 4.36 -12.06
CA VAL A 71 -11.18 5.24 -12.11
C VAL A 71 -10.77 6.70 -12.30
N LEU A 72 -9.82 7.19 -11.50
CA LEU A 72 -9.32 8.56 -11.61
C LEU A 72 -8.68 8.83 -12.98
N ARG A 73 -8.04 7.82 -13.55
CA ARG A 73 -7.42 7.92 -14.87
C ARG A 73 -8.44 8.06 -15.98
N ARG A 74 -9.54 7.29 -15.92
CA ARG A 74 -10.63 7.38 -16.91
C ARG A 74 -11.27 8.77 -16.93
N SER A 75 -11.29 9.45 -15.78
CA SER A 75 -11.89 10.77 -15.65
C SER A 75 -11.00 11.85 -16.29
N ARG A 76 -9.72 11.93 -15.89
CA ARG A 76 -8.70 12.76 -16.54
C ARG A 76 -7.31 12.17 -16.31
N PRO A 77 -6.42 12.11 -17.32
CA PRO A 77 -5.03 11.69 -17.11
C PRO A 77 -4.26 12.70 -16.24
N SER A 78 -3.44 12.21 -15.30
CA SER A 78 -2.56 12.99 -14.40
C SER A 78 -1.35 12.15 -14.02
N ALA A 79 -0.22 12.79 -13.65
CA ALA A 79 1.01 12.08 -13.33
C ALA A 79 0.88 11.21 -12.06
N ALA A 80 0.11 11.69 -11.08
CA ALA A 80 -0.20 10.96 -9.84
C ALA A 80 -1.14 9.76 -10.04
N VAL A 81 -1.70 9.59 -11.23
CA VAL A 81 -2.65 8.53 -11.60
C VAL A 81 -2.17 7.83 -12.88
N SER A 82 -0.90 7.41 -12.86
CA SER A 82 -0.19 6.91 -14.03
C SER A 82 -0.18 5.36 -14.10
N TYR A 83 0.11 4.81 -15.29
CA TYR A 83 0.20 3.35 -15.49
C TYR A 83 1.25 2.71 -14.57
N PRO A 84 2.42 3.34 -14.30
CA PRO A 84 3.39 2.83 -13.34
C PRO A 84 2.80 2.55 -11.97
N PHE A 85 1.95 3.43 -11.42
CA PHE A 85 1.31 3.19 -10.13
C PHE A 85 0.33 2.02 -10.19
N ALA A 86 -0.49 1.92 -11.24
CA ALA A 86 -1.40 0.78 -11.41
C ALA A 86 -0.63 -0.56 -11.47
N VAL A 87 0.45 -0.62 -12.25
CA VAL A 87 1.32 -1.80 -12.31
C VAL A 87 1.93 -2.07 -10.93
N PHE A 88 2.44 -1.05 -10.26
CA PHE A 88 3.05 -1.17 -8.95
C PHE A 88 2.08 -1.73 -7.89
N TRP A 89 0.85 -1.19 -7.81
CA TRP A 89 -0.18 -1.72 -6.90
C TRP A 89 -0.54 -3.17 -7.23
N SER A 90 -0.63 -3.53 -8.52
CA SER A 90 -0.92 -4.90 -8.92
C SER A 90 0.19 -5.87 -8.52
N VAL A 91 1.46 -5.49 -8.70
CA VAL A 91 2.62 -6.32 -8.38
C VAL A 91 2.75 -6.51 -6.87
N ILE A 92 2.64 -5.42 -6.09
CA ILE A 92 2.69 -5.51 -4.63
C ILE A 92 1.50 -6.32 -4.09
N GLY A 93 0.29 -6.06 -4.57
CA GLY A 93 -0.90 -6.78 -4.13
C GLY A 93 -0.81 -8.29 -4.41
N LEU A 94 -0.32 -8.66 -5.60
CA LEU A 94 -0.08 -10.04 -5.98
C LEU A 94 1.00 -10.67 -5.11
N LEU A 95 2.13 -10.01 -4.93
CA LEU A 95 3.23 -10.51 -4.11
C LEU A 95 2.79 -10.71 -2.66
N ALA A 96 2.06 -9.74 -2.09
CA ALA A 96 1.51 -9.84 -0.74
C ALA A 96 0.54 -11.03 -0.60
N ALA A 97 -0.32 -11.27 -1.59
CA ALA A 97 -1.25 -12.40 -1.58
C ALA A 97 -0.52 -13.75 -1.68
N LEU A 98 0.50 -13.82 -2.54
CA LEU A 98 1.32 -15.03 -2.71
C LEU A 98 2.10 -15.33 -1.44
N ILE A 99 2.74 -14.32 -0.83
CA ILE A 99 3.48 -14.49 0.42
C ILE A 99 2.50 -14.91 1.52
N ALA A 100 1.40 -14.20 1.73
CA ALA A 100 0.39 -14.54 2.75
C ALA A 100 -0.19 -15.95 2.56
N GLY A 101 -0.41 -16.38 1.33
CA GLY A 101 -0.88 -17.74 1.02
C GLY A 101 0.16 -18.83 1.25
N ARG A 102 1.45 -18.48 1.30
CA ARG A 102 2.57 -19.40 1.54
C ARG A 102 3.09 -19.35 2.98
N MET A 103 2.66 -18.37 3.78
CA MET A 103 3.00 -18.28 5.20
C MET A 103 2.36 -19.46 5.96
N THR A 104 3.18 -20.44 6.26
CA THR A 104 2.86 -21.58 7.12
C THR A 104 3.97 -21.72 8.15
N LEU A 105 3.64 -22.20 9.35
CA LEU A 105 4.61 -22.37 10.45
C LEU A 105 5.84 -23.19 9.99
N HIS A 106 5.56 -24.28 9.26
CA HIS A 106 6.57 -25.19 8.72
C HIS A 106 7.32 -24.60 7.51
N GLY A 107 6.67 -23.73 6.72
CA GLY A 107 7.25 -23.14 5.52
C GLY A 107 8.17 -21.94 5.77
N MET A 108 8.02 -21.21 6.87
CA MET A 108 8.87 -20.06 7.20
C MET A 108 9.96 -20.35 8.21
N CYS A 109 9.73 -21.28 9.15
CA CYS A 109 10.67 -21.55 10.24
C CYS A 109 11.32 -22.94 10.19
N GLY A 110 10.87 -23.83 9.29
CA GLY A 110 11.36 -25.22 9.23
C GLY A 110 11.26 -25.93 10.59
N ASP A 111 12.21 -26.84 10.87
CA ASP A 111 12.40 -27.45 12.19
C ASP A 111 13.23 -26.56 13.15
N GLU A 112 13.80 -25.47 12.65
CA GLU A 112 14.67 -24.54 13.37
C GLU A 112 13.83 -23.39 13.99
N LEU A 113 13.00 -23.74 14.97
CA LEU A 113 12.01 -22.84 15.57
C LEU A 113 12.64 -21.64 16.33
N GLN A 114 13.94 -21.68 16.66
CA GLN A 114 14.56 -20.72 17.59
C GLN A 114 15.15 -19.46 16.93
N LEU A 115 15.34 -19.42 15.61
CA LEU A 115 15.92 -18.26 14.89
C LEU A 115 14.93 -17.57 13.94
N CYS A 116 13.68 -18.03 13.87
CA CYS A 116 12.69 -17.45 12.98
C CYS A 116 12.21 -16.10 13.54
N MET A 117 12.67 -14.99 12.96
CA MET A 117 12.20 -13.63 13.26
C MET A 117 11.39 -13.09 12.08
N PRO A 118 10.16 -13.57 11.86
CA PRO A 118 9.42 -13.25 10.65
C PRO A 118 8.95 -11.78 10.67
N GLY A 119 8.87 -11.13 11.84
CA GLY A 119 8.66 -9.69 11.97
C GLY A 119 9.82 -8.81 11.46
N LEU A 120 11.03 -9.35 11.36
CA LEU A 120 12.19 -8.64 10.80
C LEU A 120 12.00 -8.37 9.29
N LEU A 121 11.26 -9.25 8.59
CA LEU A 121 10.93 -9.11 7.18
C LEU A 121 10.10 -7.85 6.92
N VAL A 122 9.12 -7.57 7.78
CA VAL A 122 8.23 -6.40 7.66
C VAL A 122 9.01 -5.11 7.82
N LEU A 123 9.98 -5.07 8.74
CA LEU A 123 10.80 -3.88 8.94
C LEU A 123 11.85 -3.72 7.84
N ASN A 124 12.59 -4.77 7.49
CA ASN A 124 13.67 -4.71 6.50
C ASN A 124 13.18 -4.49 5.07
N VAL A 125 12.01 -5.00 4.71
CA VAL A 125 11.45 -4.85 3.36
C VAL A 125 10.35 -3.81 3.33
N GLY A 126 9.45 -3.81 4.32
CA GLY A 126 8.30 -2.93 4.34
C GLY A 126 8.67 -1.45 4.51
N VAL A 127 9.64 -1.11 5.37
CA VAL A 127 10.04 0.30 5.57
C VAL A 127 10.68 0.91 4.33
N PRO A 128 11.66 0.28 3.66
CA PRO A 128 12.20 0.81 2.40
C PRO A 128 11.14 0.95 1.31
N VAL A 129 10.24 -0.04 1.17
CA VAL A 129 9.13 0.05 0.21
C VAL A 129 8.21 1.22 0.56
N ALA A 130 7.84 1.39 1.83
CA ALA A 130 7.01 2.50 2.28
C ALA A 130 7.64 3.87 1.96
N LEU A 131 8.95 4.02 2.19
CA LEU A 131 9.68 5.24 1.85
C LEU A 131 9.70 5.52 0.34
N CYS A 132 9.97 4.49 -0.47
CA CYS A 132 9.96 4.61 -1.94
C CYS A 132 8.56 4.99 -2.45
N VAL A 133 7.50 4.39 -1.92
CA VAL A 133 6.12 4.71 -2.28
C VAL A 133 5.77 6.14 -1.90
N THR A 134 6.03 6.50 -0.65
CA THR A 134 5.69 7.83 -0.12
C THR A 134 6.40 8.93 -0.91
N SER A 135 7.71 8.77 -1.15
CA SER A 135 8.48 9.74 -1.93
C SER A 135 8.02 9.83 -3.39
N SER A 136 7.68 8.70 -4.02
CA SER A 136 7.15 8.67 -5.39
C SER A 136 5.78 9.34 -5.51
N VAL A 137 4.89 9.10 -4.55
CA VAL A 137 3.54 9.69 -4.51
C VAL A 137 3.63 11.19 -4.23
N LEU A 138 4.39 11.62 -3.22
CA LEU A 138 4.59 13.04 -2.90
C LEU A 138 5.30 13.78 -4.03
N GLY A 139 6.33 13.18 -4.63
CA GLY A 139 7.03 13.74 -5.78
C GLY A 139 6.10 13.94 -6.98
N SER A 140 5.25 12.94 -7.28
CA SER A 140 4.27 13.05 -8.36
C SER A 140 3.22 14.11 -8.09
N ALA A 141 2.73 14.21 -6.84
CA ALA A 141 1.77 15.24 -6.44
C ALA A 141 2.37 16.66 -6.51
N ALA A 142 3.63 16.82 -6.09
CA ALA A 142 4.33 18.11 -6.14
C ALA A 142 4.55 18.58 -7.58
N VAL A 143 4.90 17.68 -8.51
CA VAL A 143 5.05 18.01 -9.93
C VAL A 143 3.70 18.42 -10.54
N ASP A 144 2.62 17.70 -10.25
CA ASP A 144 1.28 18.05 -10.75
C ASP A 144 0.80 19.39 -10.19
N TRP A 145 1.05 19.68 -8.90
CA TRP A 145 0.75 20.98 -8.30
C TRP A 145 1.50 22.13 -8.99
N ASN A 146 2.79 21.92 -9.28
CA ASN A 146 3.62 22.94 -9.91
C ASN A 146 3.23 23.21 -11.39
N ARG A 147 2.56 22.27 -12.06
CA ARG A 147 2.04 22.45 -13.43
C ARG A 147 0.72 23.21 -13.50
N GLN A 148 0.02 23.37 -12.38
CA GLN A 148 -1.26 24.07 -12.29
C GLN A 148 -1.14 25.53 -11.86
N ARG A 149 0.06 25.96 -11.42
CA ARG A 149 0.41 27.36 -11.18
C ARG A 149 1.01 27.98 -12.44
#